data_AF-A0A962WL28-F1
#
_entry.id   AF-A0A962WL28-F1
#
_cell.length_a   1.000
_cell.length_b   1.000
_cell.length_c   1.000
_cell.angle_alpha   90.00
_cell.angle_beta   90.00
_cell.angle_gamma   90.00
#
_symmetry.space_group_name_H-M   'P 1'
#
loop_
_entity.id
_entity.type
_entity.pdbx_description
1 polymer ?
#
loop_
_entity_poly.entity_id
_entity_poly.type
_entity_poly.pdbx_seq_one_letter_code
_entity_poly.pdbx_strand_id
1 'polypeptide(L)'
;TIERVFQNYDLAQGRFHHHGHRVDLGALRDISLMTVEGEKDDICAVGQTEAAHHLCGNVADERRWHYVQPGVGHYGVFNGSRWRNQIQPRIAEMIRVTEANAR
;
A
#
# COMPACT_ATOMS: atom_id res chain seq x y z
N THR A 1 -15.22 9.58 -10.40
CA THR A 1 -13.76 9.74 -10.39
C THR A 1 -13.33 10.60 -9.23
N ILE A 2 -13.42 11.93 -9.17
CA ILE A 2 -13.12 12.62 -7.88
C ILE A 2 -14.17 12.29 -6.81
N GLU A 3 -15.45 12.46 -7.15
CA GLU A 3 -16.58 12.18 -6.26
C GLU A 3 -16.50 10.79 -5.63
N ARG A 4 -16.44 9.74 -6.45
CA ARG A 4 -16.37 8.34 -5.99
C ARG A 4 -15.19 8.03 -5.06
N VAL A 5 -14.00 8.58 -5.33
CA VAL A 5 -12.78 8.21 -4.61
C VAL A 5 -12.56 9.12 -3.39
N PHE A 6 -12.68 10.44 -3.56
CA PHE A 6 -12.30 11.43 -2.54
C PHE A 6 -13.48 11.99 -1.75
N GLN A 7 -14.72 11.90 -2.23
CA GLN A 7 -15.90 12.44 -1.54
C GLN A 7 -16.78 11.34 -0.94
N ASN A 8 -17.10 10.32 -1.74
CA ASN A 8 -17.98 9.22 -1.35
C ASN A 8 -17.22 8.04 -0.74
N TYR A 9 -15.89 8.01 -0.88
CA TYR A 9 -15.02 6.94 -0.40
C TYR A 9 -15.48 5.54 -0.82
N ASP A 10 -15.99 5.40 -2.05
CA ASP A 10 -16.70 4.20 -2.50
C ASP A 10 -15.87 2.92 -2.32
N LEU A 11 -14.55 2.99 -2.49
CA LEU A 11 -13.67 1.82 -2.32
C LEU A 11 -13.58 1.41 -0.85
N ALA A 12 -13.30 2.36 0.05
CA ALA A 12 -13.22 2.11 1.48
C ALA A 12 -14.57 1.67 2.08
N GLN A 13 -15.68 2.08 1.46
CA GLN A 13 -17.05 1.71 1.85
C GLN A 13 -17.55 0.42 1.17
N GLY A 14 -16.73 -0.25 0.34
CA GLY A 14 -17.13 -1.48 -0.35
C GLY A 14 -18.21 -1.31 -1.43
N ARG A 15 -18.42 -0.08 -1.93
CA ARG A 15 -19.43 0.27 -2.94
C ARG A 15 -18.83 0.44 -4.34
N PHE A 16 -17.51 0.43 -4.47
CA PHE A 16 -16.83 0.68 -5.73
C PHE A 16 -17.04 -0.46 -6.74
N HIS A 17 -17.52 -0.10 -7.94
CA HIS A 17 -17.61 -1.01 -9.08
C HIS A 17 -16.64 -0.61 -10.19
N HIS A 18 -16.05 -1.62 -10.84
CA HIS A 18 -15.18 -1.49 -12.00
C HIS A 18 -15.59 -2.52 -13.07
N HIS A 19 -15.85 -2.06 -14.29
CA HIS A 19 -16.37 -2.90 -15.39
C HIS A 19 -17.56 -3.79 -15.00
N GLY A 20 -18.52 -3.25 -14.25
CA GLY A 20 -19.71 -3.98 -13.80
C GLY A 20 -19.51 -4.90 -12.59
N HIS A 21 -18.27 -5.06 -12.11
CA HIS A 21 -17.95 -5.92 -10.97
C HIS A 21 -17.68 -5.08 -9.72
N ARG A 22 -18.27 -5.45 -8.58
CA ARG A 22 -17.91 -4.87 -7.29
C ARG A 22 -16.46 -5.23 -6.96
N VAL A 23 -15.66 -4.25 -6.57
CA VAL A 23 -14.29 -4.50 -6.09
C VAL A 23 -14.38 -5.03 -4.66
N ASP A 24 -13.86 -6.25 -4.45
CA ASP A 24 -13.77 -6.90 -3.15
C ASP A 24 -12.30 -7.03 -2.73
N LEU A 25 -11.87 -6.17 -1.80
CA LEU A 25 -10.51 -6.19 -1.27
C LEU A 25 -10.27 -7.39 -0.35
N GLY A 26 -11.32 -8.03 0.17
CA GLY A 26 -11.24 -9.28 0.91
C GLY A 26 -10.93 -10.49 0.02
N ALA A 27 -10.97 -10.37 -1.30
CA ALA A 27 -10.55 -11.43 -2.20
C ALA A 27 -9.02 -11.65 -2.18
N LEU A 28 -8.24 -10.66 -1.73
CA LEU A 28 -6.78 -10.75 -1.61
C LEU A 28 -6.40 -11.62 -0.41
N ARG A 29 -5.79 -12.78 -0.66
CA ARG A 29 -5.46 -13.78 0.38
C ARG A 29 -4.06 -14.36 0.24
N ASP A 30 -3.60 -14.52 -1.00
CA ASP A 30 -2.41 -15.26 -1.38
C ASP A 30 -1.25 -14.37 -1.82
N ILE A 31 -1.36 -13.05 -1.63
CA ILE A 31 -0.34 -12.06 -1.97
C ILE A 31 0.33 -11.47 -0.72
N SER A 32 1.48 -10.82 -0.91
CA SER A 32 2.05 -9.89 0.07
C SER A 32 1.59 -8.46 -0.21
N LEU A 33 1.37 -7.69 0.85
CA LEU A 33 0.97 -6.29 0.78
C LEU A 33 2.02 -5.43 1.46
N MET A 34 2.58 -4.46 0.73
CA MET A 34 3.53 -3.50 1.28
C MET A 34 3.04 -2.08 1.10
N THR A 35 3.04 -1.30 2.18
CA THR A 35 2.76 0.14 2.18
C THR A 35 4.04 0.91 2.52
N VAL A 36 4.30 1.97 1.76
CA VAL A 36 5.46 2.85 1.96
C VAL A 36 4.97 4.29 2.05
N GLU A 37 5.36 4.99 3.11
CA GLU A 37 4.95 6.37 3.37
C GLU A 37 6.16 7.27 3.62
N GLY A 38 6.00 8.57 3.38
CA GLY A 38 7.00 9.58 3.72
C GLY A 38 6.59 10.32 5.00
N GLU A 39 7.51 10.45 5.96
CA GLU A 39 7.23 11.16 7.23
C GLU A 39 6.75 12.62 7.01
N LYS A 40 7.21 13.25 5.94
CA LYS A 40 6.89 14.65 5.59
C LYS A 40 6.01 14.74 4.33
N ASP A 41 5.29 13.68 3.98
CA ASP A 41 4.38 13.66 2.84
C ASP A 41 3.13 14.49 3.15
N ASP A 42 2.92 15.54 2.36
CA ASP A 42 1.80 16.48 2.45
C ASP A 42 0.67 16.19 1.46
N ILE A 43 0.82 15.18 0.61
CA ILE A 43 -0.18 14.71 -0.36
C ILE A 43 -0.90 13.48 0.20
N CYS A 44 -0.13 12.48 0.61
CA CYS A 44 -0.59 11.25 1.24
C CYS A 44 0.03 11.14 2.63
N ALA A 45 -0.57 11.83 3.61
CA ALA A 45 -0.07 11.84 4.97
C ALA A 45 0.02 10.44 5.58
N VAL A 46 0.92 10.29 6.56
CA VAL A 46 1.12 9.04 7.31
C VAL A 46 -0.22 8.47 7.81
N GLY A 47 -0.40 7.17 7.60
CA GLY A 47 -1.62 6.42 7.93
C GLY A 47 -2.61 6.28 6.77
N GLN A 48 -2.58 7.14 5.75
CA GLN A 48 -3.50 7.04 4.61
C GLN A 48 -3.18 5.83 3.73
N THR A 49 -1.90 5.55 3.50
CA THR A 49 -1.47 4.38 2.73
C THR A 49 -1.52 3.13 3.60
N GLU A 50 -1.15 3.24 4.88
CA GLU A 50 -1.26 2.15 5.87
C GLU A 50 -2.68 1.59 5.97
N ALA A 51 -3.72 2.44 5.83
CA ALA A 51 -5.12 2.03 5.86
C ALA A 51 -5.47 0.91 4.85
N ALA A 52 -4.69 0.73 3.78
CA ALA A 52 -4.83 -0.40 2.86
C ALA A 52 -4.74 -1.76 3.58
N HIS A 53 -3.96 -1.87 4.65
CA HIS A 53 -3.88 -3.09 5.46
C HIS A 53 -5.22 -3.42 6.10
N HIS A 54 -5.92 -2.42 6.64
CA HIS A 54 -7.26 -2.65 7.21
C HIS A 54 -8.28 -3.05 6.13
N LEU A 55 -8.23 -2.41 4.96
CA LEU A 55 -9.13 -2.72 3.84
C LEU A 55 -8.89 -4.12 3.25
N CYS A 56 -7.63 -4.55 3.17
CA CYS A 56 -7.22 -5.87 2.69
C CYS A 56 -7.19 -6.90 3.83
N GLY A 57 -8.27 -7.01 4.59
CA GLY A 57 -8.34 -7.74 5.86
C GLY A 57 -7.95 -9.23 5.80
N ASN A 58 -8.04 -9.88 4.64
CA ASN A 58 -7.72 -11.30 4.48
C ASN A 58 -6.26 -11.57 4.07
N VAL A 59 -5.42 -10.54 3.90
CA VAL A 59 -3.97 -10.72 3.79
C VAL A 59 -3.42 -11.13 5.15
N ALA A 60 -2.72 -12.26 5.22
CA ALA A 60 -2.11 -12.78 6.46
C ALA A 60 -1.11 -11.77 7.05
N ASP A 61 -1.03 -11.68 8.39
CA ASP A 61 -0.22 -10.68 9.08
C ASP A 61 1.27 -10.80 8.74
N GLU A 62 1.78 -12.01 8.54
CA GLU A 62 3.18 -12.26 8.17
C GLU A 62 3.51 -11.79 6.74
N ARG A 63 2.48 -11.48 5.94
CA ARG A 63 2.59 -10.99 4.56
C ARG A 63 2.34 -9.48 4.47
N ARG A 64 2.15 -8.81 5.59
CA ARG A 64 1.96 -7.35 5.68
C ARG A 64 3.28 -6.66 5.98
N TRP A 65 3.63 -5.72 5.13
CA TRP A 65 4.83 -4.89 5.25
C TRP A 65 4.41 -3.43 5.33
N HIS A 66 4.94 -2.69 6.28
CA HIS A 66 4.71 -1.26 6.41
C HIS A 66 6.02 -0.55 6.71
N TYR A 67 6.29 0.54 6.00
CA TYR A 67 7.49 1.35 6.21
C TYR A 67 7.21 2.84 6.03
N VAL A 68 7.47 3.61 7.08
CA VAL A 68 7.51 5.08 7.02
C VAL A 68 8.96 5.52 6.86
N GLN A 69 9.29 6.17 5.74
CA GLN A 69 10.62 6.71 5.47
C GLN A 69 10.80 8.06 6.19
N PRO A 70 11.78 8.18 7.12
CA PRO A 70 12.06 9.44 7.77
C PRO A 70 12.65 10.48 6.82
N GLY A 71 12.26 11.74 6.99
CA GLY A 71 12.85 12.90 6.36
C GLY A 71 12.52 13.10 4.88
N VAL A 72 11.54 12.39 4.33
CA VAL A 72 11.08 12.57 2.94
C VAL A 72 9.64 13.03 2.87
N GLY A 73 9.35 13.89 1.90
CA GLY A 73 7.98 14.13 1.45
C GLY A 73 7.59 13.17 0.33
N HIS A 74 6.48 13.48 -0.34
CA HIS A 74 5.84 12.62 -1.35
C HIS A 74 6.81 11.99 -2.35
N TYR A 75 7.57 12.82 -3.08
CA TYR A 75 8.46 12.31 -4.12
C TYR A 75 9.67 11.53 -3.59
N GLY A 76 10.05 11.72 -2.33
CA GLY A 76 11.21 11.02 -1.77
C GLY A 76 10.91 9.56 -1.41
N VAL A 77 9.65 9.12 -1.48
CA VAL A 77 9.30 7.70 -1.30
C VAL A 77 9.61 6.86 -2.55
N PHE A 78 9.89 7.48 -3.70
CA PHE A 78 10.23 6.78 -4.95
C PHE A 78 11.38 7.43 -5.75
N ASN A 79 12.07 8.42 -5.18
CA ASN A 79 13.19 9.11 -5.84
C ASN A 79 14.32 9.46 -4.85
N GLY A 80 15.52 9.69 -5.38
CA GLY A 80 16.67 10.18 -4.64
C GLY A 80 17.49 9.09 -3.94
N SER A 81 18.45 9.52 -3.13
CA SER A 81 19.37 8.61 -2.42
C SER A 81 18.67 7.78 -1.35
N ARG A 82 17.68 8.34 -0.64
CA ARG A 82 16.89 7.60 0.36
C ARG A 82 16.10 6.46 -0.28
N TRP A 83 15.46 6.69 -1.43
CA TRP A 83 14.84 5.61 -2.20
C TRP A 83 15.83 4.50 -2.55
N ARG A 84 16.94 4.83 -3.21
CA ARG A 84 17.93 3.85 -3.68
C ARG A 84 18.56 3.05 -2.56
N ASN A 85 18.84 3.69 -1.42
CA ASN A 85 19.63 3.09 -0.36
C ASN A 85 18.77 2.51 0.78
N GLN A 86 17.49 2.87 0.89
CA GLN A 86 16.66 2.48 2.05
C GLN A 86 15.34 1.83 1.63
N ILE A 87 14.55 2.47 0.76
CA ILE A 87 13.21 1.97 0.41
C ILE A 87 13.28 0.83 -0.62
N GLN A 88 13.97 1.04 -1.75
CA GLN A 88 14.03 0.04 -2.81
C GLN A 88 14.59 -1.31 -2.32
N PRO A 89 15.63 -1.37 -1.46
CA PRO A 89 16.09 -2.63 -0.89
C PRO A 89 15.02 -3.38 -0.08
N ARG A 90 14.14 -2.68 0.63
CA ARG A 90 13.03 -3.27 1.41
C ARG A 90 11.95 -3.84 0.49
N ILE A 91 11.63 -3.13 -0.59
CA ILE A 91 10.71 -3.65 -1.61
C ILE A 91 11.28 -4.93 -2.24
N ALA A 92 12.58 -4.92 -2.58
CA ALA A 92 13.24 -6.09 -3.12
C ALA A 92 13.29 -7.27 -2.13
N GLU A 93 13.43 -6.98 -0.83
CA GLU A 93 13.34 -7.99 0.23
C GLU A 93 11.95 -8.60 0.33
N MET A 94 10.89 -7.79 0.37
CA MET A 94 9.51 -8.26 0.38
C MET A 94 9.22 -9.15 -0.83
N ILE A 95 9.66 -8.76 -2.03
CA ILE A 95 9.51 -9.58 -3.25
C ILE A 95 10.22 -10.93 -3.08
N ARG A 96 11.49 -10.95 -2.65
CA ARG A 96 12.24 -12.20 -2.44
C ARG A 96 11.58 -13.12 -1.42
N VAL A 97 11.12 -12.58 -0.29
CA VAL A 97 10.42 -13.37 0.75
C VAL A 97 9.10 -13.93 0.20
N THR A 98 8.36 -13.14 -0.57
CA THR A 98 7.10 -13.56 -1.18
C THR A 98 7.31 -14.70 -2.17
N GLU A 99 8.30 -14.58 -3.06
CA GLU A 99 8.64 -15.63 -4.03
C GLU A 99 9.16 -16.91 -3.37
N ALA A 100 9.93 -16.79 -2.28
CA ALA A 100 10.41 -17.95 -1.53
C ALA A 100 9.27 -18.72 -0.86
N ASN A 101 8.25 -18.03 -0.36
CA ASN A 101 7.08 -18.62 0.30
C ASN A 101 6.03 -19.18 -0.68
N ALA A 102 6.15 -18.87 -1.97
CA ALA A 102 5.25 -19.37 -3.02
C ALA A 102 5.67 -20.73 -3.60
N ARG A 103 6.85 -21.23 -3.22
CA ARG A 103 7.38 -22.56 -3.59
C ARG A 103 7.03 -23.60 -2.55
#